data_AF-A0A2G1X024-F1
#
_entry.id   AF-A0A2G1X024-F1
#
_cell.length_a   1.000
_cell.length_b   1.000
_cell.length_c   1.000
_cell.angle_alpha   90.00
_cell.angle_beta   90.00
_cell.angle_gamma   90.00
#
_symmetry.space_group_name_H-M   'P 1'
#
loop_
_entity.id
_entity.type
_entity.pdbx_description
1 polymer ?
#
loop_
_entity_poly.entity_id
_entity_poly.type
_entity_poly.pdbx_seq_one_letter_code
_entity_poly.pdbx_strand_id
1 'polypeptide(L)'
;EALVVEEGTGDSVKCRDGAYRQIIVQNATDRGVEVGDFLTVEVTGHNTVYAFGDPVETERDPVDGDSAERDDRPESTASSA
;
A
#
# COMPACT_ATOMS: atom_id res chain seq x y z
N GLU A 1 -21.30 7.59 -12.62
CA GLU A 1 -20.52 6.37 -12.91
C GLU A 1 -19.36 6.26 -11.94
N ALA A 2 -19.02 5.04 -11.54
CA ALA A 2 -17.90 4.74 -10.66
C ALA A 2 -17.14 3.51 -11.19
N LEU A 3 -15.82 3.59 -11.17
CA LEU A 3 -14.91 2.51 -11.58
C LEU A 3 -14.62 1.61 -10.37
N VAL A 4 -14.75 0.30 -10.53
CA VAL A 4 -14.29 -0.69 -9.54
C VAL A 4 -12.77 -0.78 -9.58
N VAL A 5 -12.10 -0.43 -8.48
CA VAL A 5 -10.63 -0.28 -8.45
C VAL A 5 -9.91 -1.40 -7.71
N GLU A 6 -10.53 -2.00 -6.69
CA GLU A 6 -9.96 -3.11 -5.93
C GLU A 6 -11.05 -3.87 -5.16
N GLU A 7 -10.70 -5.05 -4.65
CA GLU A 7 -11.52 -5.81 -3.73
C GLU A 7 -11.66 -5.09 -2.38
N GLY A 8 -12.86 -5.19 -1.80
CA GLY A 8 -13.18 -4.71 -0.47
C GLY A 8 -12.94 -5.78 0.59
N THR A 9 -13.47 -5.54 1.80
CA THR A 9 -13.50 -6.57 2.84
C THR A 9 -14.78 -7.39 2.71
N GLY A 10 -14.67 -8.71 2.88
CA GLY A 10 -15.79 -9.63 2.63
C GLY A 10 -16.20 -9.62 1.16
N ASP A 11 -17.48 -9.90 0.87
CA ASP A 11 -18.02 -9.81 -0.49
C ASP A 11 -18.40 -8.36 -0.83
N SER A 12 -17.38 -7.51 -0.99
CA SER A 12 -17.55 -6.13 -1.43
C SER A 12 -16.43 -5.70 -2.36
N VAL A 13 -16.69 -4.65 -3.13
CA VAL A 13 -15.67 -3.97 -3.94
C VAL A 13 -15.62 -2.49 -3.61
N LYS A 14 -14.46 -1.88 -3.83
CA LYS A 14 -14.26 -0.44 -3.69
C LYS A 14 -14.28 0.21 -5.07
N CYS A 15 -15.12 1.22 -5.21
CA CYS A 15 -15.25 2.00 -6.42
C CYS A 15 -14.75 3.43 -6.22
N ARG A 16 -14.34 4.09 -7.32
CA ARG A 16 -14.04 5.52 -7.38
C ARG A 16 -14.94 6.20 -8.40
N ASP A 17 -15.63 7.25 -7.97
CA ASP A 17 -16.40 8.10 -8.87
C ASP A 17 -15.60 9.33 -9.34
N GLY A 18 -16.19 10.13 -10.23
CA GLY A 18 -15.56 11.35 -10.75
C GLY A 18 -15.31 12.44 -9.71
N ALA A 19 -15.87 12.33 -8.51
CA ALA A 19 -15.62 13.22 -7.38
C ALA A 19 -14.58 12.64 -6.41
N TYR A 20 -13.87 11.56 -6.81
CA TYR A 20 -12.88 10.84 -6.02
C TYR A 20 -13.42 10.21 -4.73
N ARG A 21 -14.74 10.09 -4.56
CA ARG A 21 -15.34 9.40 -3.42
C ARG A 21 -15.09 7.92 -3.53
N GLN A 22 -14.78 7.28 -2.40
CA GLN A 22 -14.80 5.83 -2.31
C GLN A 22 -16.24 5.38 -2.08
N ILE A 23 -16.77 4.58 -3.00
CA ILE A 23 -18.10 3.97 -2.89
C ILE A 23 -17.91 2.48 -2.64
N ILE A 24 -18.53 1.96 -1.58
CA ILE A 24 -18.51 0.53 -1.26
C ILE A 24 -19.74 -0.13 -1.86
N VAL A 25 -19.54 -1.10 -2.74
CA VAL A 25 -20.62 -1.94 -3.28
C VAL A 25 -20.52 -3.31 -2.62
N GLN A 26 -21.59 -3.72 -1.94
CA GLN A 26 -21.69 -5.01 -1.27
C GLN A 26 -22.31 -6.08 -2.19
N ASN A 27 -22.08 -7.35 -1.84
CA ASN A 27 -22.52 -8.54 -2.55
C ASN A 27 -22.07 -8.51 -4.02
N ALA A 28 -20.77 -8.28 -4.24
CA ALA A 28 -20.22 -8.07 -5.57
C ALA A 28 -20.31 -9.35 -6.41
N THR A 29 -20.05 -10.50 -5.79
CA THR A 29 -20.13 -11.82 -6.43
C THR A 29 -21.54 -12.11 -6.95
N ASP A 30 -22.55 -11.89 -6.12
CA ASP A 30 -23.97 -12.08 -6.50
C ASP A 30 -24.41 -11.18 -7.66
N ARG A 31 -23.71 -10.05 -7.85
CA ARG A 31 -23.99 -9.05 -8.88
C ARG A 31 -23.09 -9.20 -10.11
N GLY A 32 -22.14 -10.14 -10.10
CA GLY A 32 -21.18 -10.33 -11.18
C GLY A 32 -20.31 -9.10 -11.44
N VAL A 33 -19.94 -8.38 -10.38
CA VAL A 33 -19.12 -7.16 -10.46
C VAL A 33 -17.65 -7.51 -10.25
N GLU A 34 -16.80 -7.12 -11.19
CA GLU A 34 -15.36 -7.37 -11.17
C GLU A 34 -14.54 -6.07 -11.13
N VAL A 35 -13.27 -6.18 -10.76
CA VAL A 35 -12.33 -5.04 -10.81
C VAL A 35 -12.13 -4.62 -12.26
N GLY A 36 -12.24 -3.31 -12.52
CA GLY A 36 -12.20 -2.73 -13.86
C GLY A 36 -13.56 -2.33 -14.42
N ASP A 37 -14.66 -2.78 -13.81
CA ASP A 37 -16.01 -2.45 -14.27
C ASP A 37 -16.38 -0.98 -14.01
N PHE A 38 -17.17 -0.41 -14.92
CA PHE A 38 -17.85 0.86 -14.72
C PHE A 38 -19.31 0.63 -14.35
N LEU A 39 -19.72 1.20 -13.21
CA LEU A 39 -21.06 1.03 -12.65
C LEU A 39 -21.79 2.37 -12.54
N THR A 40 -23.08 2.37 -12.85
CA THR A 40 -23.99 3.42 -12.38
C THR A 40 -24.49 3.02 -11.00
N VAL A 41 -24.12 3.81 -9.98
CA VAL A 41 -24.36 3.49 -8.58
C VAL A 41 -25.22 4.56 -7.93
N GLU A 42 -26.28 4.14 -7.24
CA GLU A 42 -27.02 5.00 -6.32
C GLU A 42 -26.32 5.00 -4.96
N VAL A 43 -26.07 6.19 -4.42
CA VAL A 43 -25.46 6.32 -3.09
C VAL A 43 -26.54 6.18 -2.04
N THR A 44 -26.51 5.07 -1.30
CA THR A 44 -27.53 4.72 -0.30
C THR A 44 -27.21 5.22 1.11
N GLY A 45 -26.01 5.75 1.34
CA GLY A 45 -25.59 6.30 2.63
C GLY A 45 -24.14 6.79 2.62
N HIS A 46 -23.78 7.56 3.65
CA HIS A 46 -22.42 8.06 3.84
C HIS A 46 -21.96 7.73 5.27
N ASN A 47 -20.87 6.98 5.39
CA ASN A 47 -20.25 6.65 6.66
C ASN A 47 -18.82 7.21 6.70
N THR A 48 -18.50 8.00 7.72
CA THR A 48 -17.11 8.38 8.04
C THR A 48 -16.53 7.33 8.96
N VAL A 49 -15.73 6.39 8.42
CA VAL A 49 -15.00 5.42 9.24
C VAL A 49 -13.51 5.70 9.11
N TYR A 50 -12.92 6.24 10.17
CA TYR A 50 -11.47 6.22 10.37
C TYR A 50 -11.14 5.18 11.43
N ALA A 51 -10.08 4.44 11.21
CA ALA A 51 -9.48 3.58 12.22
C ALA A 51 -8.06 4.06 12.48
N PHE A 52 -7.70 4.23 13.75
CA PHE A 52 -6.31 4.39 14.15
C PHE A 52 -5.69 3.00 14.27
N GLY A 53 -4.45 2.86 13.83
CA GLY A 53 -3.69 1.62 13.96
C GLY A 53 -2.25 1.94 14.30
N ASP A 54 -1.70 1.21 15.25
CA ASP A 54 -0.27 1.21 15.56
C ASP A 54 0.45 0.14 14.71
N PRO A 55 1.68 0.39 14.24
CA PRO A 55 2.45 -0.61 13.49
C PRO A 55 2.90 -1.76 14.39
N VAL A 56 2.87 -2.98 13.86
CA VAL A 56 3.47 -4.15 14.53
C VAL A 56 4.91 -4.33 14.06
N GLU A 57 5.82 -4.65 14.98
CA GLU A 57 7.22 -4.96 14.65
C GLU A 57 7.25 -6.25 13.81
N THR A 58 7.50 -6.10 12.50
CA THR A 58 7.89 -7.24 11.66
C THR A 58 9.37 -7.46 11.88
N GLU A 59 9.75 -8.66 12.34
CA GLU A 59 11.15 -9.07 12.43
C GLU A 59 11.78 -8.86 11.04
N ARG A 60 12.62 -7.84 10.92
CA ARG A 60 13.35 -7.61 9.67
C ARG A 60 14.34 -8.76 9.54
N ASP A 61 14.23 -9.53 8.46
CA ASP A 61 15.36 -10.35 8.02
C ASP A 61 16.58 -9.43 7.96
N PRO A 62 17.66 -9.73 8.71
CA PRO A 62 18.87 -8.93 8.66
C PRO A 62 19.44 -9.08 7.26
N VAL A 63 19.19 -8.08 6.41
CA VAL A 63 19.83 -7.98 5.10
C VAL A 63 21.33 -7.93 5.37
N ASP A 64 22.05 -8.95 4.90
CA ASP A 64 23.48 -9.15 5.06
C ASP A 64 24.22 -7.82 4.79
N GLY A 65 24.66 -7.19 5.89
CA GLY A 65 25.42 -5.96 5.88
C GLY A 65 26.84 -6.23 5.40
N ASP A 66 27.01 -6.09 4.09
CA ASP A 66 28.24 -6.01 3.32
C ASP A 66 29.45 -5.49 4.12
N SER A 67 30.45 -6.35 4.21
CA SER A 67 31.76 -6.15 4.81
C SER A 67 32.49 -4.97 4.17
N ALA A 68 32.43 -3.79 4.79
CA ALA A 68 33.39 -2.73 4.54
C ALA A 68 34.51 -2.80 5.59
N GLU A 69 35.42 -3.76 5.44
CA GLU A 69 36.76 -3.69 6.03
C GLU A 69 37.43 -2.43 5.49
N ARG A 70 37.46 -1.35 6.28
CA ARG A 70 38.31 -0.18 5.98
C ARG A 70 39.73 -0.55 6.40
N ASP A 71 40.53 -0.91 5.40
CA ASP A 71 41.98 -1.07 5.50
C ASP A 71 42.62 0.29 5.82
N ASP A 72 42.80 0.57 7.12
CA ASP A 72 43.47 1.76 7.64
C ASP A 72 45.00 1.54 7.57
N ARG A 73 45.58 1.58 6.37
CA ARG A 73 47.03 1.70 6.22
C ARG A 73 47.46 3.16 6.35
N PRO A 74 48.28 3.53 7.34
CA PRO A 74 48.88 4.86 7.35
C PRO A 74 49.91 4.98 6.22
N GLU A 75 49.77 6.01 5.39
CA GLU A 75 50.76 6.38 4.38
C GLU A 75 52.10 6.67 5.06
N SER A 76 53.12 5.88 4.72
CA SER A 76 54.49 6.09 5.17
C SER A 76 55.03 7.36 4.54
N THR A 77 55.21 8.42 5.33
CA THR A 77 55.95 9.61 4.91
C THR A 77 57.43 9.26 4.85
N ALA A 78 57.94 9.02 3.64
CA ALA A 78 59.36 9.09 3.37
C ALA A 78 59.80 10.55 3.45
N SER A 79 60.38 10.95 4.59
CA SER A 79 61.11 12.21 4.72
C SER A 79 62.60 11.91 4.67
N SER A 80 63.24 12.35 3.58
CA SER A 80 64.68 12.28 3.36
C SER A 80 65.43 13.29 4.26
N ALA A 81 66.50 12.84 4.92
CA ALA A 81 67.75 13.57 5.18
C ALA A 81 68.77 12.63 5.84
#